data_AF-A0A2J7Q349-F1
#
_entry.id   AF-A0A2J7Q349-F1
#
_cell.length_a   1.000
_cell.length_b   1.000
_cell.length_c   1.000
_cell.angle_alpha   90.00
_cell.angle_beta   90.00
_cell.angle_gamma   90.00
#
_symmetry.space_group_name_H-M   'P 1'
#
loop_
_entity.id
_entity.type
_entity.pdbx_description
1 polymer ?
#
loop_
_entity_poly.entity_id
_entity_poly.type
_entity_poly.pdbx_seq_one_letter_code
_entity_poly.pdbx_strand_id
1 'polypeptide(L)'
;MWMRLPEVQKGRECVIPDVSQTYHFGASGLNMNSYFQDVYFKKHSFNTLPINKSNCEELIVDMFKRSLVLDHSKSQCEENFIPGKKGEIIIMFIKMEGPKDFVTWLQVAKCFKIWDPDVRGYHKSMWRLHMKGSEMLVIGVPNSEYS
;
A
#
# COMPACT_ATOMS: atom_id res chain seq x y z
N MET A 1 2.50 19.74 3.07
CA MET A 1 2.78 18.92 4.27
C MET A 1 1.87 19.27 5.45
N TRP A 2 1.68 20.56 5.78
CA TRP A 2 0.87 21.02 6.93
C TRP A 2 -0.49 20.33 7.14
N MET A 3 -1.29 20.11 6.09
CA MET A 3 -2.60 19.45 6.22
C MET A 3 -2.57 18.01 6.75
N ARG A 4 -1.40 17.34 6.67
CA ARG A 4 -1.20 15.97 7.17
C ARG A 4 -0.76 15.92 8.64
N LEU A 5 -0.55 17.08 9.27
CA LEU A 5 -0.17 17.12 10.67
C LEU A 5 -1.36 16.68 11.56
N PRO A 6 -1.11 15.96 12.67
CA PRO A 6 -2.17 15.46 13.54
C PRO A 6 -3.13 16.53 14.05
N GLU A 7 -2.63 17.75 14.30
CA GLU A 7 -3.41 18.90 14.78
C GLU A 7 -4.47 19.35 13.76
N VAL A 8 -4.18 19.14 12.47
CA VAL A 8 -5.06 19.51 11.35
C VAL A 8 -5.92 18.33 10.94
N GLN A 9 -5.32 17.18 10.69
CA GLN A 9 -5.99 15.96 10.23
C GLN A 9 -6.97 15.42 11.28
N LYS A 10 -6.62 15.50 12.58
CA LYS A 10 -7.44 15.07 13.72
C LYS A 10 -7.99 13.65 13.57
N GLY A 11 -7.17 12.73 13.05
CA GLY A 11 -7.53 11.32 12.87
C GLY A 11 -8.53 11.03 11.73
N ARG A 12 -8.88 12.02 10.90
CA ARG A 12 -9.74 11.79 9.72
C ARG A 12 -8.97 11.10 8.59
N GLU A 13 -9.68 10.33 7.79
CA GLU A 13 -9.15 9.58 6.64
C GLU A 13 -9.72 10.11 5.32
N CYS A 14 -9.11 9.70 4.21
CA CYS A 14 -9.55 10.03 2.86
C CYS A 14 -9.84 8.75 2.08
N VAL A 15 -10.90 8.77 1.28
CA VAL A 15 -11.20 7.69 0.33
C VAL A 15 -10.30 7.85 -0.88
N ILE A 16 -9.56 6.79 -1.22
CA ILE A 16 -8.72 6.73 -2.43
C ILE A 16 -9.14 5.53 -3.29
N PRO A 17 -9.20 5.68 -4.62
CA PRO A 17 -9.41 4.53 -5.49
C PRO A 17 -8.13 3.71 -5.61
N ASP A 18 -8.26 2.39 -5.78
CA ASP A 18 -7.11 1.48 -5.99
C ASP A 18 -6.33 1.82 -7.27
N VAL A 19 -7.05 2.14 -8.35
CA VAL A 19 -6.47 2.70 -9.58
C VAL A 19 -6.76 4.19 -9.66
N SER A 20 -5.70 5.00 -9.72
CA SER A 20 -5.83 6.47 -9.72
C SER A 20 -6.54 7.01 -10.95
N GLN A 21 -7.33 8.06 -10.73
CA GLN A 21 -8.08 8.79 -11.78
C GLN A 21 -7.33 10.03 -12.29
N THR A 22 -6.14 10.30 -11.73
CA THR A 22 -5.28 11.41 -12.11
C THR A 22 -3.87 10.89 -12.29
N TYR A 23 -3.14 11.45 -13.26
CA TYR A 23 -1.75 11.09 -13.53
C TYR A 23 -0.86 12.33 -13.50
N HIS A 24 0.20 12.30 -12.69
CA HIS A 24 1.16 13.40 -12.59
C HIS A 24 2.23 13.25 -13.69
N PHE A 25 2.25 14.15 -14.68
CA PHE A 25 3.17 14.10 -15.83
C PHE A 25 4.28 15.17 -15.80
N GLY A 26 4.25 16.11 -14.84
CA GLY A 26 5.20 17.22 -14.80
C GLY A 26 6.58 16.76 -14.33
N ALA A 27 7.54 16.62 -15.25
CA ALA A 27 8.91 16.15 -14.93
C ALA A 27 9.87 17.26 -14.43
N SER A 28 9.41 18.52 -14.37
CA SER A 28 10.17 19.67 -13.89
C SER A 28 9.26 20.56 -13.05
N GLY A 29 9.76 21.04 -11.91
CA GLY A 29 9.01 21.91 -11.00
C GLY A 29 9.76 22.16 -9.70
N LEU A 30 9.11 22.82 -8.74
CA LEU A 30 9.74 23.29 -7.49
C LEU A 30 10.45 22.17 -6.71
N ASN A 31 9.82 20.99 -6.61
CA ASN A 31 10.35 19.82 -5.89
C ASN A 31 10.37 18.58 -6.79
N MET A 32 10.51 18.78 -8.11
CA MET A 32 10.42 17.70 -9.09
C MET A 32 11.55 17.80 -10.11
N ASN A 33 12.15 16.65 -10.40
CA ASN A 33 13.13 16.49 -11.47
C ASN A 33 12.85 15.19 -12.22
N SER A 34 13.51 15.00 -13.37
CA SER A 34 13.29 13.86 -14.26
C SER A 34 13.52 12.52 -13.57
N TYR A 35 14.58 12.40 -12.77
CA TYR A 35 14.89 11.17 -12.03
C TYR A 35 13.76 10.82 -11.04
N PHE A 36 13.31 11.79 -10.24
CA PHE A 36 12.25 11.56 -9.26
C PHE A 36 10.91 11.20 -9.93
N GLN A 37 10.61 11.85 -11.07
CA GLN A 37 9.44 11.54 -11.89
C GLN A 37 9.50 10.10 -12.45
N ASP A 38 10.64 9.69 -13.00
CA ASP A 38 10.82 8.35 -13.58
C ASP A 38 10.74 7.24 -12.53
N VAL A 39 11.29 7.47 -11.33
CA VAL A 39 11.33 6.47 -10.24
C VAL A 39 9.95 6.26 -9.62
N TYR A 40 9.22 7.33 -9.30
CA TYR A 40 8.02 7.23 -8.46
C TYR A 40 6.69 7.49 -9.17
N PHE A 41 6.65 8.25 -10.25
CA PHE A 41 5.39 8.71 -10.85
C PHE A 41 5.11 8.05 -12.20
N LYS A 42 6.14 7.77 -13.01
CA LYS A 42 5.98 7.28 -14.37
C LYS A 42 5.27 5.93 -14.50
N LYS A 43 5.45 5.06 -13.51
CA LYS A 43 4.84 3.72 -13.46
C LYS A 43 3.54 3.69 -12.66
N HIS A 44 3.03 4.85 -12.24
CA HIS A 44 1.81 4.91 -11.46
C HIS A 44 0.61 4.52 -12.33
N SER A 45 -0.20 3.57 -11.86
CA SER A 45 -1.40 3.12 -12.58
C SER A 45 -2.39 4.26 -12.76
N PHE A 46 -2.98 4.35 -13.96
CA PHE A 46 -3.97 5.35 -14.34
C PHE A 46 -5.17 4.67 -14.98
N ASN A 47 -6.37 4.96 -14.47
CA ASN A 47 -7.61 4.39 -14.97
C ASN A 47 -8.03 5.07 -16.27
N THR A 48 -8.26 4.28 -17.32
CA THR A 48 -8.75 4.74 -18.63
C THR A 48 -10.22 4.36 -18.88
N LEU A 49 -10.85 3.62 -17.97
CA LEU A 49 -12.23 3.16 -18.07
C LEU A 49 -13.19 4.07 -17.28
N PRO A 50 -14.45 4.22 -17.71
CA PRO A 50 -15.45 4.95 -16.94
C PRO A 50 -15.70 4.29 -15.58
N ILE A 51 -15.81 5.12 -14.53
CA ILE A 51 -15.93 4.65 -13.15
C ILE A 51 -17.37 4.20 -12.89
N ASN A 52 -17.57 2.91 -12.66
CA ASN A 52 -18.77 2.43 -11.98
C ASN A 52 -18.52 2.48 -10.46
N LYS A 53 -19.30 3.29 -9.75
CA LYS A 53 -19.28 3.32 -8.29
C LYS A 53 -19.91 2.04 -7.76
N SER A 54 -19.09 1.09 -7.28
CA SER A 54 -19.57 0.00 -6.44
C SER A 54 -19.49 0.40 -4.97
N ASN A 55 -20.47 -0.05 -4.18
CA ASN A 55 -20.48 0.17 -2.73
C ASN A 55 -19.28 -0.53 -2.09
N CYS A 56 -18.56 0.23 -1.27
CA CYS A 56 -17.43 -0.25 -0.47
C CYS A 56 -17.89 -0.13 0.97
N GLU A 57 -18.43 -1.20 1.58
CA GLU A 57 -18.36 -1.52 3.01
C GLU A 57 -18.74 -3.01 3.21
N GLU A 58 -18.18 -3.64 4.24
CA GLU A 58 -18.13 -5.09 4.52
C GLU A 58 -17.25 -5.93 3.58
N LEU A 59 -15.95 -5.66 3.52
CA LEU A 59 -15.00 -6.51 2.79
C LEU A 59 -13.82 -7.03 3.63
N ILE A 60 -13.25 -6.22 4.53
CA ILE A 60 -11.95 -6.57 5.15
C ILE A 60 -12.04 -7.87 5.98
N VAL A 61 -13.04 -8.01 6.86
CA VAL A 61 -13.20 -9.22 7.69
C VAL A 61 -13.47 -10.48 6.85
N ASP A 62 -14.22 -10.34 5.76
CA ASP A 62 -14.48 -11.44 4.83
C ASP A 62 -13.21 -11.80 4.01
N MET A 63 -12.42 -10.79 3.60
CA MET A 63 -11.12 -11.00 2.98
C MET A 63 -10.19 -11.79 3.89
N PHE A 64 -10.14 -11.48 5.20
CA PHE A 64 -9.35 -12.22 6.18
C PHE A 64 -9.70 -13.70 6.21
N LYS A 65 -10.98 -14.05 6.22
CA LYS A 65 -11.45 -15.45 6.27
C LYS A 65 -11.03 -16.28 5.04
N ARG A 66 -10.89 -15.64 3.88
CA ARG A 66 -10.56 -16.30 2.61
C ARG A 66 -9.07 -16.25 2.27
N SER A 67 -8.29 -15.54 3.09
CA SER A 67 -6.92 -15.20 2.76
C SER A 67 -5.93 -16.33 3.03
N LEU A 68 -4.83 -16.31 2.28
CA LEU A 68 -3.68 -17.19 2.45
C LEU A 68 -2.53 -16.41 3.10
N VAL A 69 -2.05 -16.89 4.25
CA VAL A 69 -0.88 -16.31 4.90
C VAL A 69 0.38 -16.72 4.12
N LEU A 70 1.21 -15.74 3.76
CA LEU A 70 2.49 -15.97 3.11
C LEU A 70 3.50 -16.61 4.06
N ASP A 71 4.44 -17.35 3.50
CA ASP A 71 5.49 -18.03 4.24
C ASP A 71 6.63 -17.05 4.61
N HIS A 72 6.71 -16.70 5.90
CA HIS A 72 7.72 -15.79 6.46
C HIS A 72 9.12 -16.39 6.59
N SER A 73 9.33 -17.67 6.26
CA SER A 73 10.68 -18.24 6.19
C SER A 73 11.48 -17.74 4.99
N LYS A 74 10.80 -17.20 3.97
CA LYS A 74 11.41 -16.63 2.76
C LYS A 74 11.58 -15.11 2.90
N SER A 75 12.62 -14.58 2.26
CA SER A 75 12.80 -13.12 2.21
C SER A 75 11.70 -12.48 1.37
N GLN A 76 11.11 -11.39 1.89
CA GLN A 76 10.02 -10.66 1.22
C GLN A 76 10.45 -10.04 -0.11
N CYS A 77 11.76 -9.82 -0.29
CA CYS A 77 12.34 -9.20 -1.48
C CYS A 77 12.66 -10.21 -2.59
N GLU A 78 12.49 -11.51 -2.35
CA GLU A 78 12.68 -12.54 -3.37
C GLU A 78 11.52 -12.56 -4.37
N GLU A 79 11.82 -12.83 -5.64
CA GLU A 79 10.81 -12.90 -6.69
C GLU A 79 9.75 -13.97 -6.42
N ASN A 80 10.09 -15.02 -5.68
CA ASN A 80 9.21 -16.16 -5.38
C ASN A 80 8.43 -16.01 -4.07
N PHE A 81 8.54 -14.88 -3.37
CA PHE A 81 7.80 -14.63 -2.14
C PHE A 81 6.29 -14.59 -2.38
N ILE A 82 5.86 -13.88 -3.44
CA ILE A 82 4.46 -13.80 -3.85
C ILE A 82 4.16 -14.91 -4.87
N PRO A 83 3.20 -15.82 -4.60
CA PRO A 83 2.79 -16.86 -5.53
C PRO A 83 2.36 -16.30 -6.88
N GLY A 84 2.59 -17.04 -7.97
CA GLY A 84 2.16 -16.64 -9.32
C GLY A 84 0.67 -16.85 -9.61
N LYS A 85 -0.10 -17.34 -8.63
CA LYS A 85 -1.55 -17.54 -8.76
C LYS A 85 -2.25 -16.18 -8.66
N LYS A 86 -3.14 -15.90 -9.61
CA LYS A 86 -3.91 -14.65 -9.67
C LYS A 86 -5.26 -14.81 -8.98
N GLY A 87 -5.79 -13.72 -8.45
CA GLY A 87 -7.11 -13.67 -7.81
C GLY A 87 -7.15 -14.22 -6.39
N GLU A 88 -6.00 -14.48 -5.77
CA GLU A 88 -5.91 -14.85 -4.37
C GLU A 88 -5.90 -13.59 -3.49
N ILE A 89 -6.36 -13.73 -2.24
CA ILE A 89 -6.15 -12.74 -1.19
C ILE A 89 -5.03 -13.28 -0.32
N ILE A 90 -3.93 -12.56 -0.22
CA ILE A 90 -2.75 -12.97 0.54
C ILE A 90 -2.47 -12.03 1.69
N ILE A 91 -1.96 -12.57 2.80
CA ILE A 91 -1.59 -11.80 3.99
C ILE A 91 -0.11 -11.92 4.27
N MET A 92 0.52 -10.79 4.55
CA MET A 92 1.89 -10.71 5.06
C MET A 92 1.91 -9.95 6.39
N PHE A 93 2.32 -10.61 7.45
CA PHE A 93 2.64 -9.95 8.72
C PHE A 93 4.03 -9.33 8.68
N ILE A 94 4.17 -8.13 9.24
CA ILE A 94 5.45 -7.44 9.43
C ILE A 94 5.59 -6.97 10.87
N LYS A 95 6.83 -6.82 11.35
CA LYS A 95 7.08 -6.25 12.67
C LYS A 95 6.70 -4.77 12.70
N MET A 96 5.90 -4.38 13.70
CA MET A 96 5.52 -2.99 14.00
C MET A 96 5.15 -2.90 15.49
N GLU A 97 6.07 -2.42 16.32
CA GLU A 97 5.90 -2.37 17.78
C GLU A 97 4.99 -1.23 18.26
N GLY A 98 4.85 -0.16 17.46
CA GLY A 98 4.04 0.99 17.82
C GLY A 98 3.52 1.77 16.61
N PRO A 99 2.66 2.77 16.82
CA PRO A 99 1.96 3.49 15.74
C PRO A 99 2.87 4.34 14.86
N LYS A 100 4.15 4.50 15.24
CA LYS A 100 5.17 5.23 14.48
C LYS A 100 6.33 4.32 14.02
N ASP A 101 6.25 3.03 14.30
CA ASP A 101 7.28 2.06 13.87
C ASP A 101 7.01 1.64 12.43
N PHE A 102 7.66 2.33 11.49
CA PHE A 102 7.50 2.06 10.06
C PHE A 102 8.76 1.52 9.41
N VAL A 103 9.77 1.15 10.20
CA VAL A 103 11.10 0.77 9.70
C VAL A 103 10.99 -0.42 8.76
N THR A 104 10.27 -1.47 9.17
CA THR A 104 10.08 -2.67 8.35
C THR A 104 9.24 -2.40 7.11
N TRP A 105 8.15 -1.62 7.22
CA TRP A 105 7.31 -1.27 6.07
C TRP A 105 8.09 -0.53 4.99
N LEU A 106 8.93 0.44 5.36
CA LEU A 106 9.70 1.22 4.38
C LEU A 106 10.70 0.35 3.61
N GLN A 107 11.30 -0.66 4.25
CA GLN A 107 12.17 -1.62 3.55
C GLN A 107 11.37 -2.52 2.60
N VAL A 108 10.19 -2.98 3.02
CA VAL A 108 9.28 -3.76 2.17
C VAL A 108 8.83 -2.95 0.95
N ALA A 109 8.41 -1.69 1.16
CA ALA A 109 7.99 -0.79 0.09
C ALA A 109 9.10 -0.58 -0.94
N LYS A 110 10.35 -0.39 -0.46
CA LYS A 110 11.52 -0.30 -1.32
C LYS A 110 11.76 -1.57 -2.14
N CYS A 111 11.66 -2.75 -1.53
CA CYS A 111 11.78 -4.02 -2.23
C CYS A 111 10.69 -4.23 -3.29
N PHE A 112 9.45 -3.80 -2.98
CA PHE A 112 8.34 -3.84 -3.93
C PHE A 112 8.40 -2.74 -4.99
N LYS A 113 9.39 -1.84 -4.92
CA LYS A 113 9.59 -0.71 -5.84
C LYS A 113 8.36 0.20 -5.91
N ILE A 114 7.76 0.43 -4.75
CA ILE A 114 6.65 1.38 -4.54
C ILE A 114 7.14 2.58 -3.73
N TRP A 115 6.24 3.48 -3.35
CA TRP A 115 6.56 4.68 -2.59
C TRP A 115 7.15 4.38 -1.20
N ASP A 116 8.44 4.67 -1.03
CA ASP A 116 9.23 4.53 0.20
C ASP A 116 9.86 5.83 0.79
N PRO A 117 9.75 7.05 0.19
CA PRO A 117 10.29 8.27 0.83
C PRO A 117 9.63 8.67 2.16
N ASP A 118 8.32 8.43 2.29
CA ASP A 118 7.55 8.64 3.52
C ASP A 118 6.41 7.62 3.58
N VAL A 119 5.87 7.40 4.78
CA VAL A 119 4.86 6.36 5.03
C VAL A 119 3.49 6.82 4.53
N ARG A 120 2.86 6.00 3.68
CA ARG A 120 1.54 6.27 3.09
C ARG A 120 0.72 5.00 2.93
N GLY A 121 -0.58 5.16 2.71
CA GLY A 121 -1.48 4.06 2.34
C GLY A 121 -1.82 3.08 3.45
N TYR A 122 -1.61 3.45 4.72
CA TYR A 122 -1.98 2.63 5.87
C TYR A 122 -3.33 3.04 6.43
N HIS A 123 -4.07 2.04 6.92
CA HIS A 123 -5.26 2.17 7.75
C HIS A 123 -5.07 1.25 8.94
N LYS A 124 -5.08 1.79 10.17
CA LYS A 124 -4.91 1.00 11.41
C LYS A 124 -3.73 0.01 11.37
N SER A 125 -2.58 0.48 10.86
CA SER A 125 -1.35 -0.33 10.70
C SER A 125 -1.48 -1.51 9.73
N MET A 126 -2.42 -1.42 8.78
CA MET A 126 -2.56 -2.33 7.66
C MET A 126 -2.42 -1.58 6.34
N TRP A 127 -1.74 -2.19 5.36
CA TRP A 127 -1.65 -1.71 3.98
C TRP A 127 -2.34 -2.69 3.05
N ARG A 128 -3.09 -2.16 2.09
CA ARG A 128 -3.69 -2.94 1.00
C ARG A 128 -3.04 -2.55 -0.32
N LEU A 129 -2.65 -3.56 -1.10
CA LEU A 129 -2.03 -3.38 -2.41
C LEU A 129 -2.36 -4.56 -3.33
N HIS A 130 -2.25 -4.33 -4.63
CA HIS A 130 -2.33 -5.37 -5.64
C HIS A 130 -0.94 -5.79 -6.11
N MET A 131 -0.62 -7.07 -5.98
CA MET A 131 0.68 -7.62 -6.39
C MET A 131 0.47 -8.87 -7.24
N LYS A 132 1.11 -8.90 -8.42
CA LYS A 132 1.03 -10.03 -9.38
C LYS A 132 -0.40 -10.50 -9.73
N GLY A 133 -1.39 -9.62 -9.65
CA GLY A 133 -2.80 -9.95 -9.92
C GLY A 133 -3.53 -10.58 -8.74
N SER A 134 -2.99 -10.47 -7.53
CA SER A 134 -3.60 -10.88 -6.27
C SER A 134 -3.70 -9.70 -5.32
N GLU A 135 -4.70 -9.73 -4.45
CA GLU A 135 -4.94 -8.74 -3.39
C GLU A 135 -4.05 -9.08 -2.21
N MET A 136 -3.26 -8.13 -1.74
CA MET A 136 -2.32 -8.33 -0.64
C MET A 136 -2.64 -7.38 0.51
N LEU A 137 -2.75 -7.96 1.71
CA LEU A 137 -2.87 -7.24 2.97
C LEU A 137 -1.57 -7.38 3.76
N VAL A 138 -1.01 -6.26 4.19
CA VAL A 138 0.21 -6.22 5.01
C VAL A 138 -0.15 -5.71 6.38
N ILE A 139 0.16 -6.45 7.43
CA ILE A 139 -0.33 -6.19 8.80
C ILE A 139 0.84 -6.02 9.75
N GLY A 140 0.89 -4.89 10.44
CA GLY A 140 1.90 -4.60 11.45
C GLY A 140 1.60 -5.24 12.81
N VAL A 141 2.42 -6.19 13.25
CA VAL A 141 2.27 -6.92 14.52
C VAL A 141 3.31 -6.44 15.55
N PRO A 142 2.93 -6.21 16.82
CA PRO A 142 1.59 -6.38 17.42
C PRO A 142 0.68 -5.15 17.35
N ASN A 143 1.13 -4.03 16.75
CA ASN A 143 0.42 -2.75 16.88
C ASN A 143 -0.93 -2.68 16.15
N SER A 144 -1.15 -3.46 15.08
CA SER A 144 -2.40 -3.44 14.33
C SER A 144 -3.53 -4.09 15.11
N GLU A 145 -4.74 -3.52 15.01
CA GLU A 145 -5.98 -4.14 15.51
C GLU A 145 -6.31 -5.46 14.81
N TYR A 146 -5.63 -5.78 13.71
CA TYR A 146 -5.78 -7.03 12.95
C TYR A 146 -4.71 -8.09 13.28
N SER A 147 -3.90 -7.87 14.32
CA SER A 147 -2.81 -8.77 14.75
C SER A 147 -3.31 -10.01 15.50
#